data_AF-A0AAI8VUR9-F1
#
_entry.id   AF-A0AAI8VUR9-F1
#
_cell.length_a   1.000
_cell.length_b   1.000
_cell.length_c   1.000
_cell.angle_alpha   90.00
_cell.angle_beta   90.00
_cell.angle_gamma   90.00
#
_symmetry.space_group_name_H-M   'P 1'
#
loop_
_entity.id
_entity.type
_entity.pdbx_description
1 polymer ?
#
loop_
_entity_poly.entity_id
_entity_poly.type
_entity_poly.pdbx_seq_one_letter_code
_entity_poly.pdbx_strand_id
1 'polypeptide(L)'
;MDGATLPNMHPESVVDLIVGIAALQRIAESPEEPTEDDIETCTHLITRIQEMILGLQVCKDFIDESLEEKQQQQLMTAARDRGTGVQEDDELGSLHQKKDTVEGLIKELYKMRTAAIAAAGDADDVDDADDEDGGDDNAAVVFACTRCNARHGRLATHRQHLRMRHPGLSCRHPMCGTSFATEAEMLTQLNSAHIRPIPVSIDEENRFACSWQGCDKTFTRFSSVQRCVMYHQTAA
;
A
#
# COMPACT_ATOMS: atom_id res chain seq x y z
N MET A 1 25.22 2.97 5.74
CA MET A 1 23.81 3.24 6.02
C MET A 1 23.34 4.12 4.90
N ASP A 2 22.72 3.49 3.90
CA ASP A 2 22.20 4.20 2.75
C ASP A 2 20.99 5.00 3.22
N GLY A 3 21.05 6.32 3.11
CA GLY A 3 20.00 7.20 3.61
C GLY A 3 18.68 6.84 2.96
N ALA A 4 17.75 6.29 3.74
CA ALA A 4 16.39 5.98 3.31
C ALA A 4 15.79 7.27 2.71
N THR A 5 15.71 7.28 1.38
CA THR A 5 15.17 8.42 0.65
C THR A 5 13.66 8.31 0.82
N LEU A 6 13.05 9.31 1.46
CA LEU A 6 11.60 9.38 1.59
C LEU A 6 10.97 9.13 0.22
N PRO A 7 9.85 8.38 0.15
CA PRO A 7 9.15 8.15 -1.11
C PRO A 7 8.92 9.50 -1.77
N ASN A 8 9.51 9.69 -2.95
CA ASN A 8 9.53 10.95 -3.65
C ASN A 8 8.11 11.23 -4.14
N MET A 9 7.30 11.93 -3.34
CA MET A 9 5.98 12.37 -3.75
C MET A 9 6.16 13.31 -4.93
N HIS A 10 5.77 12.86 -6.12
CA HIS A 10 5.95 13.64 -7.33
C HIS A 10 5.18 14.96 -7.16
N PRO A 11 5.77 16.13 -7.45
CA PRO A 11 5.12 17.41 -7.22
C PRO A 11 3.77 17.53 -7.96
N GLU A 12 3.62 16.82 -9.08
CA GLU A 12 2.36 16.69 -9.82
C GLU A 12 1.23 16.06 -8.98
N SER A 13 1.55 15.12 -8.08
CA SER A 13 0.56 14.51 -7.19
C SER A 13 -0.04 15.50 -6.19
N VAL A 14 0.72 16.53 -5.81
CA VAL A 14 0.28 17.58 -4.88
C VAL A 14 -0.61 18.59 -5.61
N VAL A 15 -0.29 18.92 -6.86
CA VAL A 15 -1.10 19.83 -7.67
C VAL A 15 -2.48 19.23 -7.94
N ASP A 16 -2.54 17.95 -8.34
CA ASP A 16 -3.80 17.25 -8.56
C ASP A 16 -4.69 17.24 -7.31
N LEU A 17 -4.08 17.09 -6.14
CA LEU A 17 -4.79 17.12 -4.86
C LEU A 17 -5.36 18.51 -4.57
N ILE A 18 -4.57 19.58 -4.77
CA ILE A 18 -5.02 20.96 -4.55
C ILE A 18 -6.19 21.29 -5.49
N VAL A 19 -6.10 20.91 -6.76
CA VAL A 19 -7.18 21.10 -7.74
C VAL A 19 -8.42 20.31 -7.34
N GLY A 20 -8.26 19.07 -6.87
CA GLY A 20 -9.35 18.26 -6.36
C GLY A 20 -10.04 18.89 -5.14
N ILE A 21 -9.27 19.43 -4.19
CA ILE A 21 -9.81 20.10 -2.99
C ILE A 21 -10.63 21.34 -3.39
N ALA A 22 -10.14 22.15 -4.33
CA ALA A 22 -10.88 23.31 -4.82
C ALA A 22 -12.15 22.92 -5.58
N ALA A 23 -12.21 21.73 -6.19
CA ALA A 23 -13.43 21.19 -6.77
C ALA A 23 -14.43 20.79 -5.67
N LEU A 24 -13.99 20.07 -4.62
CA LEU A 24 -14.86 19.71 -3.49
C LEU A 24 -15.45 20.91 -2.77
N GLN A 25 -14.64 21.95 -2.55
CA GLN A 25 -15.12 23.18 -1.90
C GLN A 25 -16.22 23.84 -2.73
N ARG A 26 -16.07 23.88 -4.06
CA ARG A 26 -17.11 24.40 -4.94
C ARG A 26 -18.39 23.56 -4.93
N ILE A 27 -18.26 22.23 -4.89
CA ILE A 27 -19.42 21.33 -4.78
C ILE A 27 -20.12 21.53 -3.43
N ALA A 28 -19.37 21.62 -2.33
CA ALA A 28 -19.93 21.80 -0.99
C ALA A 28 -20.58 23.18 -0.77
N GLU A 29 -20.12 24.22 -1.46
CA GLU A 29 -20.70 25.56 -1.41
C GLU A 29 -21.84 25.77 -2.41
N SER A 30 -22.05 24.82 -3.33
CA SER A 30 -23.12 24.89 -4.32
C SER A 30 -24.48 24.61 -3.66
N PRO A 31 -25.52 25.44 -3.91
CA PRO A 31 -26.88 25.16 -3.47
C PRO A 31 -27.60 24.14 -4.37
N GLU A 32 -27.00 23.75 -5.49
CA GLU A 32 -27.56 22.79 -6.45
C GLU A 32 -27.19 21.35 -6.05
N GLU A 33 -28.09 20.39 -6.32
CA GLU A 33 -27.80 18.98 -6.09
C GLU A 33 -26.57 18.54 -6.91
N PRO A 34 -25.64 17.76 -6.32
CA PRO A 34 -24.44 17.32 -7.01
C PRO A 34 -24.79 16.46 -8.22
N THR A 35 -24.12 16.69 -9.34
CA THR A 35 -24.32 15.89 -10.56
C THR A 35 -23.64 14.51 -10.43
N GLU A 36 -24.00 13.55 -11.30
CA GLU A 36 -23.33 12.24 -11.34
C GLU A 36 -21.81 12.37 -11.56
N ASP A 37 -21.40 13.32 -12.39
CA ASP A 37 -19.99 13.64 -12.65
C ASP A 37 -19.28 14.21 -11.39
N ASP A 38 -20.00 15.00 -10.58
CA ASP A 38 -19.48 15.51 -9.30
C ASP A 38 -19.27 14.35 -8.30
N ILE A 39 -20.21 13.40 -8.25
CA ILE A 39 -20.13 12.21 -7.38
C ILE A 39 -18.96 11.31 -7.80
N GLU A 40 -18.77 11.08 -9.10
CA GLU A 40 -17.63 10.31 -9.62
C GLU A 40 -16.30 11.00 -9.28
N THR A 41 -16.24 12.33 -9.48
CA THR A 41 -15.06 13.15 -9.13
C THR A 41 -14.75 13.07 -7.63
N CYS A 42 -15.76 13.20 -6.77
CA CYS A 42 -15.64 13.04 -5.32
C CYS A 42 -15.11 11.66 -4.94
N THR A 43 -15.64 10.61 -5.56
CA THR A 43 -15.24 9.20 -5.30
C THR A 43 -13.77 8.96 -5.65
N HIS A 44 -13.32 9.46 -6.80
CA HIS A 44 -11.92 9.38 -7.21
C HIS A 44 -10.99 10.11 -6.25
N LEU A 45 -11.39 11.30 -5.81
CA LEU A 45 -10.60 12.10 -4.88
C LEU A 45 -10.53 11.46 -3.48
N ILE A 46 -11.64 10.93 -2.96
CA ILE A 46 -11.68 10.17 -1.71
C ILE A 46 -10.70 8.99 -1.77
N THR A 47 -10.69 8.27 -2.88
CA THR A 47 -9.76 7.13 -3.10
C THR A 47 -8.31 7.60 -3.07
N ARG A 48 -7.99 8.70 -3.76
CA ARG A 48 -6.63 9.24 -3.83
C ARG A 48 -6.14 9.79 -2.48
N ILE A 49 -7.01 10.47 -1.73
CA ILE A 49 -6.73 10.90 -0.34
C ILE A 49 -6.46 9.68 0.54
N GLN A 50 -7.23 8.60 0.39
CA GLN A 50 -7.03 7.37 1.15
C GLN A 50 -5.67 6.72 0.86
N GLU A 51 -5.24 6.67 -0.39
CA GLU A 51 -3.92 6.16 -0.78
C GLU A 51 -2.79 7.01 -0.16
N MET A 52 -2.94 8.33 -0.16
CA MET A 52 -1.97 9.23 0.48
C MET A 52 -1.88 9.02 1.99
N ILE A 53 -3.02 8.86 2.67
CA ILE A 53 -3.05 8.57 4.12
C ILE A 53 -2.26 7.29 4.40
N LEU A 54 -2.47 6.23 3.62
CA LEU A 54 -1.74 4.97 3.78
C LEU A 54 -0.22 5.16 3.55
N GLY A 55 0.16 5.94 2.53
CA GLY A 55 1.57 6.25 2.27
C GLY A 55 2.25 7.03 3.41
N LEU A 56 1.55 8.01 3.99
CA LEU A 56 2.05 8.77 5.14
C LEU A 56 2.11 7.93 6.42
N GLN A 57 1.21 6.96 6.61
CA GLN A 57 1.26 6.02 7.73
C GLN A 57 2.54 5.18 7.68
N VAL A 58 2.91 4.65 6.50
CA VAL A 58 4.18 3.94 6.33
C VAL A 58 5.38 4.83 6.66
N CYS A 59 5.34 6.10 6.24
CA CYS A 59 6.40 7.07 6.57
C CYS A 59 6.48 7.32 8.08
N LYS A 60 5.33 7.40 8.77
CA LYS A 60 5.26 7.56 10.21
C LYS A 60 5.89 6.36 10.92
N ASP A 61 5.50 5.14 10.56
CA ASP A 61 6.00 3.91 11.17
C ASP A 61 7.54 3.81 11.03
N PHE A 62 8.07 4.20 9.87
CA PHE A 62 9.52 4.28 9.65
C PHE A 62 10.22 5.33 10.53
N ILE A 63 9.62 6.50 10.72
CA ILE A 63 10.16 7.55 11.60
C ILE A 63 10.13 7.07 13.05
N ASP A 64 9.06 6.38 13.47
CA ASP A 64 8.93 5.82 14.81
C ASP A 64 10.02 4.77 15.09
N GLU A 65 10.26 3.83 14.16
CA GLU A 65 11.35 2.84 14.27
C GLU A 65 12.73 3.53 14.34
N SER A 66 12.98 4.51 13.47
CA SER A 66 14.23 5.29 13.48
C SER A 66 14.43 6.05 14.80
N LEU A 67 13.34 6.53 15.41
CA LEU A 67 13.37 7.24 16.68
C LEU A 67 13.72 6.29 17.83
N GLU A 68 13.12 5.09 17.85
CA GLU A 68 13.40 4.04 18.83
C GLU A 68 14.87 3.59 18.74
N GLU A 69 15.38 3.35 17.53
CA GLU A 69 16.79 3.00 17.32
C GLU A 69 17.75 4.08 17.85
N LYS A 70 17.45 5.36 17.57
CA LYS A 70 18.27 6.49 18.04
C LYS A 70 18.21 6.65 19.55
N GLN A 71 17.04 6.48 20.17
CA GLN A 71 16.91 6.48 21.63
C GLN A 71 17.68 5.33 22.27
N GLN A 72 17.64 4.13 21.68
CA GLN A 72 18.41 2.98 22.17
C GLN A 72 19.92 3.22 22.02
N GLN A 73 20.36 3.85 20.93
CA GLN A 73 21.75 4.25 20.73
C GLN A 73 22.21 5.25 21.80
N GLN A 74 21.42 6.25 22.12
CA GLN A 74 21.71 7.22 23.19
C GLN A 74 21.83 6.57 24.57
N LEU A 75 21.00 5.58 24.88
CA LEU A 75 21.11 4.83 26.15
C LEU A 75 22.42 4.02 26.22
N MET A 76 22.84 3.43 25.10
CA MET A 76 24.08 2.67 25.02
C MET A 76 25.33 3.57 25.10
N THR A 77 25.30 4.77 24.51
CA THR A 77 26.40 5.75 24.60
C THR A 77 26.49 6.38 25.98
N ALA A 78 25.36 6.75 26.59
CA ALA A 78 25.31 7.30 27.95
C ALA A 78 25.89 6.34 29.02
N ALA A 79 25.74 5.02 28.82
CA ALA A 79 26.35 4.02 29.70
C ALA A 79 27.88 3.96 29.57
N ARG A 80 28.42 4.33 28.40
CA ARG A 80 29.85 4.19 28.06
C ARG A 80 30.67 5.43 28.42
N ASP A 81 30.13 6.63 28.21
CA ASP A 81 30.84 7.89 28.38
C ASP A 81 30.33 8.69 29.58
N ARG A 82 31.06 8.61 30.69
CA ARG A 82 30.85 9.50 31.85
C ARG A 82 31.60 10.83 31.75
N GLY A 83 32.24 11.14 30.60
CA GLY A 83 33.24 12.22 30.56
C GLY A 83 33.37 13.06 29.30
N THR A 84 32.69 12.74 28.19
CA THR A 84 32.81 13.55 26.96
C THR A 84 31.44 13.95 26.44
N GLY A 85 31.08 15.22 26.65
CA GLY A 85 29.83 15.79 26.15
C GLY A 85 29.94 16.07 24.65
N VAL A 86 29.43 15.16 23.83
CA VAL A 86 29.30 15.36 22.38
C VAL A 86 27.87 15.78 22.05
N GLN A 87 27.73 16.76 21.16
CA GLN A 87 26.46 17.32 20.68
C GLN A 87 25.73 16.31 19.77
N GLU A 88 24.87 15.45 20.33
CA GLU A 88 24.01 14.53 19.55
C GLU A 88 22.51 14.93 19.60
N ASP A 89 22.15 16.01 20.28
CA ASP A 89 20.76 16.39 20.53
C ASP A 89 20.01 16.89 19.26
N ASP A 90 20.72 17.36 18.24
CA ASP A 90 20.13 18.00 17.06
C ASP A 90 19.44 17.00 16.11
N GLU A 91 19.93 15.76 15.99
CA GLU A 91 19.34 14.76 15.10
C GLU A 91 18.00 14.22 15.63
N LEU A 92 17.93 13.95 16.94
CA LEU A 92 16.71 13.45 17.57
C LEU A 92 15.60 14.50 17.52
N GLY A 93 15.93 15.78 17.71
CA GLY A 93 15.00 16.90 17.52
C GLY A 93 14.46 16.96 16.09
N SER A 94 15.31 16.75 15.09
CA SER A 94 14.90 16.72 13.67
C SER A 94 13.89 15.60 13.37
N LEU A 95 14.08 14.41 13.95
CA LEU A 95 13.15 13.27 13.77
C LEU A 95 11.77 13.53 14.40
N HIS A 96 11.72 14.08 15.62
CA HIS A 96 10.46 14.47 16.25
C HIS A 96 9.71 15.51 15.42
N GLN A 97 10.41 16.54 14.91
CA GLN A 97 9.80 17.56 14.05
C GLN A 97 9.19 16.94 12.76
N LYS A 98 9.89 15.98 12.15
CA LYS A 98 9.38 15.26 10.97
C LYS A 98 8.14 14.43 11.30
N LYS A 99 8.15 13.71 12.44
CA LYS A 99 7.00 12.95 12.94
C LYS A 99 5.77 13.85 13.11
N ASP A 100 5.93 14.96 13.84
CA ASP A 100 4.85 15.91 14.10
C ASP A 100 4.27 16.48 12.79
N THR A 101 5.14 16.75 11.81
CA THR A 101 4.73 17.22 10.48
C THR A 101 3.89 16.16 9.75
N VAL A 102 4.34 14.89 9.72
CA VAL A 102 3.61 13.79 9.08
C VAL A 102 2.27 13.54 9.78
N GLU A 103 2.23 13.54 11.11
CA GLU A 103 0.97 13.40 11.86
C GLU A 103 -0.01 14.55 11.60
N GLY A 104 0.51 15.78 11.46
CA GLY A 104 -0.28 16.95 11.05
C GLY A 104 -0.92 16.75 9.68
N LEU A 105 -0.15 16.29 8.69
CA LEU A 105 -0.64 16.03 7.33
C LEU A 105 -1.71 14.91 7.32
N ILE A 106 -1.49 13.81 8.04
CA ILE A 106 -2.47 12.72 8.15
C ILE A 106 -3.80 13.25 8.70
N LYS A 107 -3.78 14.06 9.77
CA LYS A 107 -4.99 14.65 10.36
C LYS A 107 -5.74 15.54 9.38
N GLU A 108 -5.04 16.38 8.62
CA GLU A 108 -5.68 17.24 7.61
C GLU A 108 -6.28 16.42 6.46
N LEU A 109 -5.60 15.36 5.99
CA LEU A 109 -6.16 14.47 4.98
C LEU A 109 -7.43 13.75 5.46
N TYR A 110 -7.48 13.33 6.72
CA TYR A 110 -8.69 12.73 7.30
C TYR A 110 -9.85 13.74 7.34
N LYS A 111 -9.60 14.99 7.75
CA LYS A 111 -10.63 16.04 7.73
C LYS A 111 -11.17 16.26 6.32
N MET A 112 -10.29 16.34 5.32
CA MET A 112 -10.70 16.52 3.92
C MET A 112 -11.49 15.33 3.39
N ARG A 113 -11.10 14.10 3.73
CA ARG A 113 -11.86 12.89 3.39
C ARG A 113 -13.26 12.91 4.00
N THR A 114 -13.40 13.28 5.27
CA THR A 114 -14.71 13.36 5.92
C THR A 114 -15.58 14.45 5.30
N ALA A 115 -15.01 15.61 4.98
CA ALA A 115 -15.74 16.67 4.28
C ALA A 115 -16.20 16.23 2.88
N ALA A 116 -15.35 15.49 2.13
CA ALA A 116 -15.70 14.94 0.82
C ALA A 116 -16.84 13.93 0.90
N ILE A 117 -16.84 13.05 1.92
CA ILE A 117 -17.93 12.08 2.14
C ILE A 117 -19.23 12.82 2.49
N ALA A 118 -19.17 13.82 3.37
CA ALA A 118 -20.35 14.62 3.71
C ALA A 118 -20.91 15.38 2.50
N ALA A 119 -20.04 15.91 1.63
CA ALA A 119 -20.45 16.59 0.40
C ALA A 119 -21.05 15.63 -0.65
N ALA A 120 -20.67 14.35 -0.64
CA ALA A 120 -21.22 13.34 -1.54
C ALA A 120 -22.64 12.89 -1.17
N GLY A 121 -23.23 13.42 -0.09
CA GLY A 121 -24.64 13.19 0.22
C GLY A 121 -24.95 11.86 0.91
N ASP A 122 -23.94 11.14 1.44
CA ASP A 122 -24.12 9.93 2.28
C ASP A 122 -24.55 10.32 3.72
N ALA A 123 -25.47 11.27 3.83
CA ALA A 123 -26.31 11.42 5.00
C ALA A 123 -27.46 10.43 4.80
N ASP A 124 -27.21 9.15 5.07
CA ASP A 124 -28.30 8.23 5.34
C ASP A 124 -29.11 8.83 6.50
N ASP A 125 -30.24 9.45 6.16
CA ASP A 125 -31.38 9.66 7.05
C ASP A 125 -31.85 8.26 7.50
N VAL A 126 -31.10 7.67 8.42
CA VAL A 126 -31.57 6.55 9.24
C VAL A 126 -32.41 7.16 10.35
N ASP A 127 -33.53 7.77 9.97
CA ASP A 127 -34.60 8.05 10.91
C ASP A 127 -35.21 6.71 11.29
N ASP A 128 -35.04 6.37 12.57
CA ASP A 128 -35.71 5.31 13.29
C ASP A 128 -37.23 5.34 13.01
N ALA A 129 -37.67 4.52 12.05
CA ALA A 129 -39.05 4.13 11.90
C ALA A 129 -39.12 2.62 12.07
N ASP A 130 -39.60 2.21 13.24
CA ASP A 130 -40.08 0.87 13.56
C ASP A 130 -41.13 0.44 12.50
N ASP A 131 -40.72 -0.20 11.41
CA ASP A 131 -41.62 -0.89 10.50
C ASP A 131 -41.10 -2.30 10.21
N GLU A 132 -41.70 -3.25 10.93
CA GLU A 132 -41.73 -4.65 10.52
C GLU A 132 -42.51 -4.77 9.20
N ASP A 133 -41.86 -5.08 8.08
CA ASP A 133 -42.27 -6.11 7.09
C ASP A 133 -41.32 -6.09 5.87
N GLY A 134 -41.04 -7.27 5.34
CA GLY A 134 -40.00 -7.51 4.34
C GLY A 134 -40.32 -6.99 2.93
N GLY A 135 -39.36 -6.27 2.35
CA GLY A 135 -39.32 -5.92 0.93
C GLY A 135 -37.88 -5.87 0.44
N ASP A 136 -37.42 -6.95 -0.17
CA ASP A 136 -36.04 -7.22 -0.62
C ASP A 136 -35.75 -6.50 -1.97
N ASP A 137 -35.95 -5.18 -2.00
CA ASP A 137 -35.74 -4.33 -3.19
C ASP A 137 -34.37 -3.62 -3.15
N ASN A 138 -33.38 -4.27 -2.54
CA ASN A 138 -32.01 -3.79 -2.57
C ASN A 138 -31.47 -4.05 -3.99
N ALA A 139 -31.63 -3.08 -4.88
CA ALA A 139 -31.05 -3.07 -6.22
C ALA A 139 -29.55 -3.36 -6.09
N ALA A 140 -29.20 -4.63 -6.24
CA ALA A 140 -27.92 -5.15 -5.77
C ALA A 140 -26.79 -4.43 -6.49
N VAL A 141 -26.11 -3.52 -5.78
CA VAL A 141 -24.93 -2.82 -6.29
C VAL A 141 -23.90 -3.87 -6.70
N VAL A 142 -23.67 -3.99 -8.00
CA VAL A 142 -22.75 -4.98 -8.58
C VAL A 142 -21.36 -4.38 -8.65
N PHE A 143 -20.45 -4.88 -7.82
CA PHE A 143 -19.02 -4.53 -7.87
C PHE A 143 -18.32 -5.38 -8.92
N ALA A 144 -17.97 -4.78 -10.05
CA ALA A 144 -17.23 -5.44 -11.12
C ALA A 144 -15.71 -5.26 -10.96
N CYS A 145 -14.97 -6.36 -10.99
CA CYS A 145 -13.52 -6.31 -11.05
C CYS A 145 -13.07 -5.88 -12.46
N THR A 146 -12.40 -4.74 -12.56
CA THR A 146 -11.88 -4.19 -13.83
C THR A 146 -10.78 -5.03 -14.49
N ARG A 147 -10.19 -6.00 -13.76
CA ARG A 147 -9.08 -6.82 -14.25
C ARG A 147 -9.51 -8.16 -14.84
N CYS A 148 -10.61 -8.75 -14.37
CA CYS A 148 -11.10 -10.04 -14.88
C CYS A 148 -12.61 -10.05 -15.17
N ASN A 149 -13.27 -8.90 -15.09
CA ASN A 149 -14.72 -8.72 -15.27
C ASN A 149 -15.60 -9.57 -14.34
N ALA A 150 -15.04 -10.13 -13.26
CA ALA A 150 -15.82 -10.83 -12.25
C ALA A 150 -16.75 -9.85 -11.53
N ARG A 151 -18.02 -10.20 -11.42
CA ARG A 151 -19.05 -9.40 -10.77
C ARG A 151 -19.36 -9.93 -9.37
N HIS A 152 -19.47 -9.04 -8.40
CA HIS A 152 -19.70 -9.38 -7.00
C HIS A 152 -20.86 -8.55 -6.46
N GLY A 153 -21.84 -9.19 -5.81
CA GLY A 153 -22.96 -8.48 -5.19
C GLY A 153 -22.65 -7.85 -3.82
N ARG A 154 -21.41 -7.96 -3.33
CA ARG A 154 -20.98 -7.39 -2.03
C ARG A 154 -19.55 -6.84 -2.13
N LEU A 155 -19.30 -5.66 -1.56
CA LEU A 155 -17.97 -5.04 -1.56
C LEU A 155 -16.91 -5.91 -0.86
N ALA A 156 -17.29 -6.61 0.21
CA ALA A 156 -16.39 -7.51 0.94
C ALA A 156 -15.87 -8.66 0.07
N THR A 157 -16.74 -9.26 -0.75
CA THR A 157 -16.35 -10.34 -1.67
C THR A 157 -15.57 -9.81 -2.86
N HIS A 158 -15.82 -8.58 -3.32
CA HIS A 158 -14.98 -7.91 -4.33
C HIS A 158 -13.57 -7.59 -3.80
N ARG A 159 -13.43 -7.03 -2.60
CA ARG A 159 -12.11 -6.75 -1.98
C ARG A 159 -11.34 -8.04 -1.68
N GLN A 160 -12.04 -9.08 -1.27
CA GLN A 160 -11.44 -10.41 -1.11
C GLN A 160 -11.00 -10.96 -2.47
N HIS A 161 -11.83 -10.81 -3.51
CA HIS A 161 -11.45 -11.15 -4.87
C HIS A 161 -10.19 -10.40 -5.33
N LEU A 162 -10.10 -9.07 -5.12
CA LEU A 162 -8.91 -8.28 -5.48
C LEU A 162 -7.66 -8.77 -4.72
N ARG A 163 -7.77 -9.05 -3.42
CA ARG A 163 -6.64 -9.60 -2.64
C ARG A 163 -6.22 -11.01 -3.09
N MET A 164 -7.18 -11.82 -3.52
CA MET A 164 -6.96 -13.24 -3.86
C MET A 164 -6.60 -13.46 -5.33
N ARG A 165 -7.08 -12.61 -6.23
CA ARG A 165 -6.94 -12.75 -7.70
C ARG A 165 -6.06 -11.67 -8.31
N HIS A 166 -5.89 -10.55 -7.60
CA HIS A 166 -5.20 -9.36 -8.09
C HIS A 166 -4.32 -8.65 -7.04
N PRO A 167 -3.65 -9.34 -6.11
CA PRO A 167 -2.61 -8.68 -5.32
C PRO A 167 -1.58 -8.18 -6.32
N GLY A 168 -1.26 -6.88 -6.34
CA GLY A 168 -0.32 -6.32 -7.32
C GLY A 168 0.87 -7.28 -7.48
N LEU A 169 1.04 -7.84 -8.68
CA LEU A 169 1.96 -8.94 -8.92
C LEU A 169 3.35 -8.35 -9.03
N SER A 170 3.88 -7.90 -7.91
CA SER A 170 5.27 -7.49 -7.77
C SER A 170 6.11 -8.72 -7.53
N CYS A 171 7.18 -8.90 -8.30
CA CYS A 171 8.18 -9.89 -8.00
C CYS A 171 8.94 -9.49 -6.73
N ARG A 172 8.68 -10.21 -5.64
CA ARG A 172 9.35 -10.06 -4.33
C ARG A 172 10.71 -10.75 -4.27
N HIS A 173 11.22 -11.24 -5.39
CA HIS A 173 12.55 -11.83 -5.43
C HIS A 173 13.57 -10.75 -5.01
N PRO A 174 14.57 -11.08 -4.16
CA PRO A 174 15.61 -10.14 -3.78
C PRO A 174 16.20 -9.46 -5.02
N MET A 175 16.20 -8.13 -5.00
CA MET A 175 16.71 -7.25 -6.07
C MET A 175 15.94 -7.24 -7.40
N CYS A 176 14.72 -7.80 -7.48
CA CYS A 176 13.89 -7.73 -8.69
C CYS A 176 12.94 -6.52 -8.67
N GLY A 177 11.96 -6.52 -7.77
CA GLY A 177 11.02 -5.40 -7.57
C GLY A 177 10.09 -5.09 -8.76
N THR A 178 10.16 -5.83 -9.86
CA THR A 178 9.35 -5.58 -11.07
C THR A 178 7.88 -5.92 -10.80
N SER A 179 6.96 -5.02 -11.19
CA SER A 179 5.52 -5.25 -11.14
C SER A 179 4.98 -5.69 -12.50
N PHE A 180 3.93 -6.50 -12.47
CA PHE A 180 3.29 -7.07 -13.66
C PHE A 180 1.80 -6.77 -13.70
N ALA A 181 1.26 -6.61 -14.91
CA ALA A 181 -0.17 -6.42 -15.13
C ALA A 181 -0.93 -7.74 -14.97
N THR A 182 -0.28 -8.87 -15.33
CA THR A 182 -0.87 -10.20 -15.27
C THR A 182 0.03 -11.23 -14.58
N GLU A 183 -0.59 -12.29 -14.05
CA GLU A 183 0.15 -13.39 -13.39
C GLU A 183 1.03 -14.15 -14.39
N ALA A 184 0.56 -14.28 -15.63
CA ALA A 184 1.30 -14.91 -16.70
C ALA A 184 2.63 -14.18 -17.00
N GLU A 185 2.64 -12.84 -16.98
CA GLU A 185 3.86 -12.05 -17.15
C GLU A 185 4.80 -12.20 -15.95
N MET A 186 4.28 -12.17 -14.72
CA MET A 186 5.08 -12.39 -13.51
C MET A 186 5.74 -13.78 -13.51
N LEU A 187 4.99 -14.82 -13.88
CA LEU A 187 5.50 -16.18 -13.98
C LEU A 187 6.55 -16.31 -15.09
N THR A 188 6.34 -15.64 -16.22
CA THR A 188 7.34 -15.56 -17.29
C THR A 188 8.64 -14.94 -16.77
N GLN A 189 8.56 -13.80 -16.09
CA GLN A 189 9.73 -13.17 -15.45
C GLN A 189 10.40 -14.11 -14.45
N LEU A 190 9.63 -14.77 -13.58
CA LEU A 190 10.15 -15.67 -12.57
C LEU A 190 10.98 -16.78 -13.20
N ASN A 191 10.43 -17.40 -14.24
CA ASN A 191 11.06 -18.50 -14.95
C ASN A 191 12.29 -18.06 -15.74
N SER A 192 12.28 -16.87 -16.37
CA SER A 192 13.40 -16.40 -17.20
C SER A 192 14.51 -15.74 -16.40
N ALA A 193 14.17 -14.95 -15.38
CA ALA A 193 15.13 -14.12 -14.65
C ALA A 193 15.67 -14.79 -13.39
N HIS A 194 14.85 -15.60 -12.70
CA HIS A 194 15.19 -16.14 -11.39
C HIS A 194 15.48 -17.64 -11.42
N ILE A 195 14.74 -18.41 -12.23
CA ILE A 195 14.99 -19.86 -12.34
C ILE A 195 16.00 -20.13 -13.45
N ARG A 196 17.29 -19.98 -13.14
CA ARG A 196 18.36 -20.41 -14.03
C ARG A 196 18.76 -21.86 -13.72
N PRO A 197 18.96 -22.72 -14.73
CA PRO A 197 19.67 -23.97 -14.53
C PRO A 197 21.06 -23.64 -14.00
N ILE A 198 21.37 -24.06 -12.77
CA ILE A 198 22.72 -23.96 -12.26
C ILE A 198 23.43 -25.25 -12.68
N PRO A 199 24.50 -25.18 -13.48
CA PRO A 199 25.31 -26.35 -13.74
C PRO A 199 26.09 -26.70 -12.46
N VAL A 200 25.53 -27.61 -11.66
CA VAL A 200 26.17 -28.13 -10.44
C VAL A 200 27.03 -29.33 -10.84
N SER A 201 28.19 -29.09 -11.46
CA SER A 201 29.14 -30.12 -11.94
C SER A 201 28.68 -31.01 -13.11
N ILE A 202 29.66 -31.56 -13.84
CA ILE A 202 29.47 -32.37 -15.06
C ILE A 202 28.77 -33.71 -14.76
N ASP A 203 28.85 -34.19 -13.52
CA ASP A 203 28.28 -35.49 -13.13
C ASP A 203 26.85 -35.40 -12.57
N GLU A 204 26.32 -34.19 -12.34
CA GLU A 204 24.94 -33.96 -11.86
C GLU A 204 24.11 -33.11 -12.83
N GLU A 205 24.15 -33.49 -14.12
CA GLU A 205 23.27 -32.92 -15.13
C GLU A 205 21.81 -32.99 -14.66
N ASN A 206 21.14 -31.82 -14.64
CA ASN A 206 19.71 -31.62 -14.34
C ASN A 206 19.31 -31.36 -12.88
N ARG A 207 20.18 -30.77 -12.06
CA ARG A 207 19.72 -30.12 -10.82
C ARG A 207 19.37 -28.65 -11.04
N PHE A 208 18.24 -28.23 -10.48
CA PHE A 208 17.77 -26.85 -10.41
C PHE A 208 17.87 -26.37 -8.97
N ALA A 209 18.56 -25.26 -8.71
CA ALA A 209 18.60 -24.66 -7.38
C ALA A 209 17.60 -23.51 -7.27
N CYS A 210 17.04 -23.31 -6.08
CA CYS A 210 16.24 -22.12 -5.80
C CYS A 210 17.15 -20.88 -5.81
N SER A 211 16.73 -19.80 -6.47
CA SER A 211 17.47 -18.54 -6.53
C SER A 211 17.21 -17.60 -5.36
N TRP A 212 16.31 -17.97 -4.45
CA TRP A 212 15.91 -17.12 -3.33
C TRP A 212 17.01 -17.05 -2.27
N GLN A 213 17.32 -15.84 -1.80
CA GLN A 213 18.36 -15.63 -0.79
C GLN A 213 18.00 -16.38 0.51
N GLY A 214 18.86 -17.27 0.96
CA GLY A 214 18.63 -18.13 2.13
C GLY A 214 17.87 -19.43 1.84
N CYS A 215 17.64 -19.79 0.57
CA CYS A 215 17.03 -21.07 0.19
C CYS A 215 18.02 -21.98 -0.55
N ASP A 216 18.65 -22.92 0.16
CA ASP A 216 19.64 -23.85 -0.40
C ASP A 216 19.01 -25.13 -1.01
N LYS A 217 17.72 -25.08 -1.39
CA LYS A 217 17.02 -26.25 -1.92
C LYS A 217 17.41 -26.50 -3.38
N THR A 218 17.79 -27.75 -3.68
CA THR A 218 18.01 -28.24 -5.05
C THR A 218 16.93 -29.25 -5.44
N PHE A 219 16.59 -29.29 -6.73
CA PHE A 219 15.53 -30.13 -7.28
C PHE A 219 16.00 -30.81 -8.56
N THR A 220 15.52 -32.01 -8.84
CA THR A 220 15.78 -32.72 -10.11
C THR A 220 14.80 -32.34 -11.23
N ARG A 221 13.77 -31.54 -10.92
CA ARG A 221 12.71 -31.15 -11.86
C ARG A 221 12.46 -29.65 -11.81
N PHE A 222 12.28 -29.04 -12.98
CA PHE A 222 11.97 -27.62 -13.12
C PHE A 222 10.67 -27.21 -12.39
N SER A 223 9.61 -28.02 -12.50
CA SER A 223 8.33 -27.72 -11.84
C SER A 223 8.43 -27.66 -10.31
N SER A 224 9.39 -28.39 -9.72
CA SER A 224 9.63 -28.37 -8.27
C SER A 224 10.31 -27.08 -7.81
N VAL A 225 11.31 -26.59 -8.57
CA VAL A 225 11.94 -25.29 -8.26
C VAL A 225 10.96 -24.13 -8.47
N GLN A 226 10.15 -24.17 -9.53
CA GLN A 226 9.14 -23.16 -9.79
C GLN A 226 8.13 -23.03 -8.64
N ARG A 227 7.66 -24.17 -8.11
CA ARG A 227 6.79 -24.18 -6.93
C ARG A 227 7.49 -23.62 -5.69
N CYS A 228 8.77 -23.94 -5.49
CA CYS A 228 9.57 -23.40 -4.39
C CYS A 228 9.68 -21.87 -4.46
N VAL A 229 10.01 -21.33 -5.63
CA VAL A 229 10.12 -19.88 -5.83
C VAL A 229 8.76 -19.18 -5.68
N MET A 230 7.68 -19.77 -6.20
CA MET A 230 6.33 -19.25 -6.00
C MET A 230 5.91 -19.22 -4.52
N TYR A 231 6.29 -20.24 -3.74
CA TYR A 231 6.02 -20.25 -2.30
C TYR A 231 6.65 -19.04 -1.60
N HIS A 232 7.89 -18.70 -1.96
CA HIS A 232 8.54 -17.52 -1.42
C HIS A 232 7.86 -16.19 -1.82
N GLN A 233 7.29 -16.10 -3.03
CA GLN A 233 6.51 -14.93 -3.45
C GLN A 233 5.26 -14.72 -2.57
N THR A 234 4.60 -15.82 -2.16
CA THR A 234 3.36 -15.75 -1.39
C THR A 234 3.54 -15.73 0.12
N ALA A 235 4.68 -16.20 0.64
CA ALA A 235 4.91 -16.38 2.08
C ALA A 235 5.69 -15.25 2.77
N ALA A 236 6.16 -14.25 2.01
CA ALA A 236 6.80 -13.03 2.51
C ALA A 236 5.78 -11.92 2.82
#